data_AF-A0A2V4CYL9-F1
#
_entry.id   AF-A0A2V4CYL9-F1
#
_cell.length_a   1.000
_cell.length_b   1.000
_cell.length_c   1.000
_cell.angle_alpha   90.00
_cell.angle_beta   90.00
_cell.angle_gamma   90.00
#
_symmetry.space_group_name_H-M   'P 1'
#
loop_
_entity.id
_entity.type
_entity.pdbx_description
1 polymer ?
#
loop_
_entity_poly.entity_id
_entity_poly.type
_entity_poly.pdbx_seq_one_letter_code
_entity_poly.pdbx_strand_id
1 'polypeptide(L)'
;MDLVMNDVDACPDTAAGQSVNAVGCAQNQLDDDGDMVNNTWDSCPGTPMGSEVDLAGCADSQKDSDNDLVKDDVDQCPNTAPGSAVDGVGCADEQKDTDNDSVLDSDDICPYTPAGEIPDSNGCSGSQKDTDSDYVTDDIDQCSQTEAGASVDAVGCSEAQRDSDGDGVKDIDDDCANTPIGTEVGDDGCEVDEDDDGVPDSDDDCRQTNAGAVVDNRGCADYQSDSDNDNVMNDIDDCANTVAGTSVNTRGCADYQRDSDGDGTFDDKDDFPEDPDFDTDTDGDGVDDSVDAYPKDALRSSLEESSGTLMFVSVGVIIAITAGVLFFVLGRKDEDGVSAGAGLDASSEAMFSGESLEDMSMATAVGASAVQESKEMLTEEDFAVETQETQSTSQQWQDENGVHWTMNEDGSMLWYDNNTAEWIPLQQ
;
A
#
# COMPACT_ATOMS: atom_id res chain seq x y z
N MET A 1 57.49 49.72 -56.13
CA MET A 1 58.72 50.47 -56.47
C MET A 1 58.48 51.99 -56.41
N ASP A 2 57.82 52.45 -55.35
CA ASP A 2 58.32 53.42 -54.32
C ASP A 2 59.79 53.93 -54.37
N LEU A 3 60.75 53.16 -54.90
CA LEU A 3 62.20 53.44 -54.97
C LEU A 3 63.00 53.07 -53.71
N VAL A 4 62.42 52.30 -52.79
CA VAL A 4 63.14 51.61 -51.70
C VAL A 4 63.41 50.16 -52.14
N MET A 5 64.44 49.51 -51.57
CA MET A 5 64.73 48.10 -51.88
C MET A 5 64.01 47.19 -50.88
N ASN A 6 63.31 46.17 -51.37
CA ASN A 6 62.47 45.27 -50.57
C ASN A 6 63.18 44.54 -49.41
N ASP A 7 64.52 44.51 -49.37
CA ASP A 7 65.31 43.95 -48.26
C ASP A 7 65.50 44.91 -47.08
N VAL A 8 65.12 46.18 -47.24
CA VAL A 8 65.13 47.24 -46.21
C VAL A 8 63.81 48.04 -46.17
N ASP A 9 62.80 47.61 -46.92
CA ASP A 9 61.48 48.23 -47.01
C ASP A 9 60.52 47.62 -45.97
N ALA A 10 59.95 48.46 -45.11
CA ALA A 10 58.94 48.06 -44.13
C ALA A 10 57.54 47.88 -44.76
N CYS A 11 57.31 48.43 -45.96
CA CYS A 11 56.06 48.35 -46.71
C CYS A 11 56.27 47.93 -48.18
N PRO A 12 56.77 46.71 -48.48
CA PRO A 12 57.21 46.32 -49.82
C PRO A 12 56.15 46.35 -50.95
N ASP A 13 54.86 46.42 -50.58
CA ASP A 13 53.71 46.45 -51.49
C ASP A 13 53.19 47.87 -51.81
N THR A 14 53.95 48.91 -51.47
CA THR A 14 53.54 50.31 -51.72
C THR A 14 53.33 50.60 -53.22
N ALA A 15 52.18 51.22 -53.51
CA ALA A 15 51.76 51.53 -54.88
C ALA A 15 52.77 52.46 -55.59
N ALA A 16 53.18 52.06 -56.80
CA ALA A 16 54.21 52.76 -57.55
C ALA A 16 53.82 54.24 -57.83
N GLY A 17 54.68 55.16 -57.39
CA GLY A 17 54.47 56.61 -57.54
C GLY A 17 53.92 57.32 -56.30
N GLN A 18 53.62 56.60 -55.21
CA GLN A 18 53.38 57.21 -53.90
C GLN A 18 54.68 57.80 -53.32
N SER A 19 54.56 58.86 -52.54
CA SER A 19 55.68 59.40 -51.75
C SER A 19 55.82 58.62 -50.45
N VAL A 20 56.97 57.97 -50.27
CA VAL A 20 57.27 57.13 -49.11
C VAL A 20 58.23 57.80 -48.13
N ASN A 21 58.19 57.38 -46.87
CA ASN A 21 59.10 57.83 -45.83
C ASN A 21 60.47 57.13 -45.93
N ALA A 22 61.35 57.34 -44.94
CA ALA A 22 62.70 56.77 -44.93
C ALA A 22 62.78 55.23 -44.79
N VAL A 23 61.66 54.56 -44.50
CA VAL A 23 61.56 53.08 -44.39
C VAL A 23 60.64 52.47 -45.47
N GLY A 24 60.25 53.24 -46.50
CA GLY A 24 59.49 52.74 -47.66
C GLY A 24 57.96 52.75 -47.54
N CYS A 25 57.41 53.13 -46.38
CA CYS A 25 55.96 53.24 -46.19
C CYS A 25 55.41 54.59 -46.70
N ALA A 26 54.29 54.54 -47.44
CA ALA A 26 53.49 55.74 -47.73
C ALA A 26 52.62 56.11 -46.51
N GLN A 27 52.12 57.35 -46.47
CA GLN A 27 51.37 57.89 -45.32
C GLN A 27 50.13 57.04 -44.93
N ASN A 28 49.50 56.38 -45.89
CA ASN A 28 48.33 55.51 -45.70
C ASN A 28 48.68 54.06 -45.30
N GLN A 29 49.94 53.80 -44.95
CA GLN A 29 50.46 52.50 -44.49
C GLN A 29 51.21 52.65 -43.16
N LEU A 30 51.22 53.85 -42.57
CA LEU A 30 51.80 54.08 -41.25
C LEU A 30 50.74 53.79 -40.19
N ASP A 31 51.16 53.07 -39.16
CA ASP A 31 50.42 52.62 -37.99
C ASP A 31 51.42 52.83 -36.85
N ASP A 32 51.26 53.92 -36.10
CA ASP A 32 52.29 54.48 -35.19
C ASP A 32 52.27 53.81 -33.81
N ASP A 33 51.14 53.24 -33.38
CA ASP A 33 50.96 52.50 -32.13
C ASP A 33 50.86 50.97 -32.33
N GLY A 34 50.55 50.51 -33.54
CA GLY A 34 50.56 49.11 -33.94
C GLY A 34 49.25 48.38 -33.66
N ASP A 35 48.13 49.09 -33.68
CA ASP A 35 46.79 48.56 -33.39
C ASP A 35 46.10 47.89 -34.60
N MET A 36 46.76 47.91 -35.77
CA MET A 36 46.31 47.42 -37.09
C MET A 36 45.42 48.39 -37.88
N VAL A 37 45.18 49.60 -37.39
CA VAL A 37 44.49 50.69 -38.08
C VAL A 37 45.49 51.80 -38.43
N ASN A 38 45.65 52.08 -39.72
CA ASN A 38 46.64 53.09 -40.13
C ASN A 38 46.23 54.51 -39.69
N ASN A 39 47.22 55.37 -39.41
CA ASN A 39 47.12 56.77 -38.94
C ASN A 39 46.20 57.70 -39.78
N THR A 40 45.70 57.26 -40.94
CA THR A 40 44.76 58.03 -41.77
C THR A 40 43.30 57.71 -41.44
N TRP A 41 43.04 56.56 -40.81
CA TRP A 41 41.71 56.08 -40.39
C TRP A 41 41.61 55.84 -38.89
N ASP A 42 42.74 55.68 -38.19
CA ASP A 42 42.83 55.73 -36.75
C ASP A 42 42.33 57.10 -36.21
N SER A 43 41.41 57.01 -35.26
CA SER A 43 40.76 58.11 -34.55
C SER A 43 41.15 58.16 -33.07
N CYS A 44 41.87 57.16 -32.57
CA CYS A 44 42.33 57.00 -31.20
C CYS A 44 43.86 56.80 -31.06
N PRO A 45 44.73 57.66 -31.63
CA PRO A 45 46.18 57.44 -31.61
C PRO A 45 46.77 57.19 -30.21
N GLY A 46 47.57 56.13 -30.10
CA GLY A 46 48.17 55.65 -28.86
C GLY A 46 47.42 54.48 -28.22
N THR A 47 46.63 53.74 -28.99
CA THR A 47 45.93 52.53 -28.53
C THR A 47 46.94 51.46 -28.11
N PRO A 48 46.76 50.77 -26.97
CA PRO A 48 47.74 49.77 -26.53
C PRO A 48 47.86 48.62 -27.54
N MET A 49 49.08 48.42 -28.09
CA MET A 49 49.37 47.36 -29.05
C MET A 49 48.88 45.99 -28.53
N GLY A 50 47.98 45.36 -29.27
CA GLY A 50 47.40 44.06 -28.95
C GLY A 50 46.05 44.10 -28.21
N SER A 51 45.51 45.29 -27.92
CA SER A 51 44.09 45.44 -27.58
C SER A 51 43.18 45.04 -28.74
N GLU A 52 41.95 44.64 -28.45
CA GLU A 52 40.90 44.59 -29.47
C GLU A 52 40.44 46.02 -29.78
N VAL A 53 40.39 46.37 -31.07
CA VAL A 53 40.04 47.71 -31.56
C VAL A 53 38.93 47.64 -32.59
N ASP A 54 38.17 48.72 -32.72
CA ASP A 54 37.17 48.86 -33.77
C ASP A 54 37.77 49.34 -35.11
N LEU A 55 36.89 49.61 -36.08
CA LEU A 55 37.29 50.10 -37.41
C LEU A 55 37.91 51.51 -37.41
N ALA A 56 37.93 52.19 -36.27
CA ALA A 56 38.50 53.52 -36.07
C ALA A 56 39.75 53.51 -35.17
N GLY A 57 40.32 52.34 -34.86
CA GLY A 57 41.53 52.21 -34.03
C GLY A 57 41.28 52.40 -32.54
N CYS A 58 40.02 52.39 -32.11
CA CYS A 58 39.67 52.66 -30.72
C CYS A 58 39.45 51.35 -29.96
N ALA A 59 40.22 51.14 -28.88
CA ALA A 59 39.92 50.12 -27.86
C ALA A 59 38.88 50.65 -26.86
N ASP A 60 38.17 49.74 -26.19
CA ASP A 60 37.09 50.09 -25.27
C ASP A 60 37.60 50.90 -24.06
N SER A 61 38.85 50.67 -23.62
CA SER A 61 39.54 51.49 -22.61
C SER A 61 39.77 52.97 -22.96
N GLN A 62 39.55 53.36 -24.22
CA GLN A 62 39.59 54.75 -24.68
C GLN A 62 38.19 55.31 -24.94
N LYS A 63 37.22 54.45 -25.28
CA LYS A 63 35.83 54.81 -25.61
C LYS A 63 35.01 55.11 -24.37
N ASP A 64 33.96 55.89 -24.59
CA ASP A 64 32.96 56.31 -23.63
C ASP A 64 31.71 56.52 -24.50
N SER A 65 30.98 55.43 -24.69
CA SER A 65 29.98 55.27 -25.75
C SER A 65 28.70 56.07 -25.48
N ASP A 66 28.30 56.22 -24.22
CA ASP A 66 27.12 56.99 -23.80
C ASP A 66 27.45 58.40 -23.27
N ASN A 67 28.72 58.70 -22.99
CA ASN A 67 29.26 59.99 -22.53
C ASN A 67 28.93 60.29 -21.06
N ASP A 68 28.94 59.26 -20.20
CA ASP A 68 28.74 59.34 -18.76
C ASP A 68 30.03 59.64 -17.94
N LEU A 69 31.20 59.61 -18.59
CA LEU A 69 32.58 59.78 -18.08
C LEU A 69 33.29 58.52 -17.56
N VAL A 70 32.65 57.36 -17.63
CA VAL A 70 33.25 56.03 -17.43
C VAL A 70 33.71 55.50 -18.79
N LYS A 71 34.48 54.40 -18.80
CA LYS A 71 35.06 53.83 -20.03
C LYS A 71 34.41 52.49 -20.33
N ASP A 72 34.17 52.21 -21.61
CA ASP A 72 33.46 51.02 -22.09
C ASP A 72 34.06 49.70 -21.56
N ASP A 73 35.32 49.67 -21.12
CA ASP A 73 35.99 48.51 -20.52
C ASP A 73 35.73 48.29 -19.02
N VAL A 74 35.18 49.28 -18.32
CA VAL A 74 34.85 49.25 -16.87
C VAL A 74 33.42 49.67 -16.56
N ASP A 75 32.67 50.12 -17.58
CA ASP A 75 31.26 50.48 -17.51
C ASP A 75 30.35 49.25 -17.53
N GLN A 76 29.46 49.17 -16.54
CA GLN A 76 28.44 48.12 -16.38
C GLN A 76 27.06 48.57 -16.90
N CYS A 77 26.89 49.85 -17.20
CA CYS A 77 25.65 50.51 -17.57
C CYS A 77 25.76 51.30 -18.90
N PRO A 78 26.11 50.66 -20.04
CA PRO A 78 26.54 51.30 -21.32
C PRO A 78 25.48 52.06 -22.13
N ASN A 79 24.43 52.54 -21.47
CA ASN A 79 23.37 53.40 -22.01
C ASN A 79 22.90 54.44 -20.97
N THR A 80 23.73 54.77 -19.99
CA THR A 80 23.44 55.79 -18.99
C THR A 80 23.30 57.16 -19.65
N ALA A 81 22.35 57.96 -19.15
CA ALA A 81 22.04 59.24 -19.78
C ALA A 81 23.21 60.23 -19.60
N PRO A 82 23.79 60.81 -20.67
CA PRO A 82 24.95 61.68 -20.55
C PRO A 82 24.70 62.89 -19.65
N GLY A 83 25.54 63.02 -18.62
CA GLY A 83 25.43 64.04 -17.58
C GLY A 83 24.59 63.66 -16.35
N SER A 84 24.11 62.42 -16.26
CA SER A 84 23.66 61.81 -15.00
C SER A 84 24.81 61.75 -13.98
N ALA A 85 24.46 61.61 -12.69
CA ALA A 85 25.43 61.31 -11.66
C ALA A 85 25.60 59.78 -11.57
N VAL A 86 26.76 59.31 -12.01
CA VAL A 86 27.12 57.87 -12.01
C VAL A 86 28.08 57.53 -10.88
N ASP A 87 28.16 56.25 -10.55
CA ASP A 87 29.11 55.73 -9.57
C ASP A 87 30.46 55.35 -10.22
N GLY A 88 31.19 54.41 -9.59
CA GLY A 88 32.49 53.97 -10.08
C GLY A 88 32.45 52.99 -11.26
N VAL A 89 31.27 52.53 -11.68
CA VAL A 89 31.07 51.53 -12.74
C VAL A 89 30.05 51.99 -13.81
N GLY A 90 29.78 53.29 -13.88
CA GLY A 90 28.93 53.93 -14.90
C GLY A 90 27.43 53.93 -14.59
N CYS A 91 27.01 53.31 -13.48
CA CYS A 91 25.60 53.18 -13.18
C CYS A 91 25.06 54.42 -12.43
N ALA A 92 24.05 55.07 -13.03
CA ALA A 92 23.22 56.06 -12.36
C ALA A 92 22.28 55.39 -11.33
N ASP A 93 21.79 56.15 -10.35
CA ASP A 93 20.92 55.62 -9.29
C ASP A 93 19.61 55.00 -9.83
N GLU A 94 19.11 55.48 -10.98
CA GLU A 94 17.91 54.92 -11.66
C GLU A 94 18.17 53.65 -12.48
N GLN A 95 19.40 53.10 -12.47
CA GLN A 95 19.81 51.91 -13.21
C GLN A 95 20.36 50.79 -12.32
N LYS A 96 20.37 50.98 -10.99
CA LYS A 96 20.94 50.03 -10.04
C LYS A 96 19.92 48.98 -9.63
N ASP A 97 20.44 47.77 -9.50
CA ASP A 97 19.78 46.55 -9.06
C ASP A 97 20.87 45.79 -8.28
N THR A 98 20.85 45.90 -6.96
CA THR A 98 21.97 45.52 -6.09
C THR A 98 22.16 44.00 -5.98
N ASP A 99 21.09 43.22 -6.02
CA ASP A 99 21.10 41.76 -5.94
C ASP A 99 20.87 41.06 -7.29
N ASN A 100 20.48 41.82 -8.32
CA ASN A 100 20.22 41.39 -9.70
C ASN A 100 18.94 40.55 -9.82
N ASP A 101 17.92 40.84 -9.00
CA ASP A 101 16.62 40.17 -9.03
C ASP A 101 15.67 40.69 -10.14
N SER A 102 16.06 41.75 -10.86
CA SER A 102 15.31 42.50 -11.89
C SER A 102 14.34 43.57 -11.37
N VAL A 103 14.37 43.89 -10.08
CA VAL A 103 13.73 45.08 -9.49
C VAL A 103 14.81 46.10 -9.14
N LEU A 104 14.59 47.36 -9.52
CA LEU A 104 15.58 48.41 -9.30
C LEU A 104 15.61 48.83 -7.83
N ASP A 105 16.80 49.19 -7.31
CA ASP A 105 17.05 49.69 -5.95
C ASP A 105 16.06 50.79 -5.47
N SER A 106 15.44 51.52 -6.41
CA SER A 106 14.47 52.59 -6.12
C SER A 106 13.05 52.11 -5.82
N ASP A 107 12.66 50.94 -6.32
CA ASP A 107 11.33 50.34 -6.18
C ASP A 107 11.36 49.04 -5.33
N ASP A 108 12.56 48.51 -5.07
CA ASP A 108 12.80 47.34 -4.24
C ASP A 108 12.72 47.62 -2.71
N ILE A 109 12.01 46.74 -2.00
CA ILE A 109 11.81 46.74 -0.55
C ILE A 109 12.70 45.69 0.14
N CYS A 110 13.24 44.74 -0.61
CA CYS A 110 13.99 43.56 -0.18
C CYS A 110 15.39 43.47 -0.84
N PRO A 111 16.38 44.34 -0.52
CA PRO A 111 17.63 44.54 -1.29
C PRO A 111 18.67 43.42 -1.34
N TYR A 112 18.27 42.21 -0.95
CA TYR A 112 19.09 41.01 -0.85
C TYR A 112 18.24 39.76 -1.14
N THR A 113 17.47 39.79 -2.22
CA THR A 113 16.69 38.66 -2.72
C THR A 113 17.60 37.52 -3.17
N PRO A 114 17.36 36.27 -2.70
CA PRO A 114 18.24 35.16 -3.03
C PRO A 114 18.28 34.88 -4.54
N ALA A 115 19.48 34.88 -5.10
CA ALA A 115 19.71 34.66 -6.52
C ALA A 115 19.12 33.31 -6.98
N GLY A 116 18.17 33.37 -7.93
CA GLY A 116 17.45 32.21 -8.47
C GLY A 116 16.02 32.07 -7.97
N GLU A 117 15.61 32.82 -6.95
CA GLU A 117 14.20 33.01 -6.61
C GLU A 117 13.52 34.01 -7.57
N ILE A 118 12.19 34.07 -7.53
CA ILE A 118 11.39 34.99 -8.35
C ILE A 118 10.79 36.06 -7.43
N PRO A 119 11.25 37.32 -7.47
CA PRO A 119 10.67 38.39 -6.68
C PRO A 119 9.28 38.79 -7.17
N ASP A 120 8.52 39.44 -6.28
CA ASP A 120 7.32 40.18 -6.67
C ASP A 120 7.64 41.63 -7.12
N SER A 121 6.61 42.44 -7.34
CA SER A 121 6.78 43.83 -7.82
C SER A 121 7.47 44.78 -6.85
N ASN A 122 7.75 44.35 -5.61
CA ASN A 122 8.49 45.10 -4.61
C ASN A 122 9.88 44.49 -4.34
N GLY A 123 10.36 43.59 -5.22
CA GLY A 123 11.64 42.89 -5.06
C GLY A 123 11.63 41.76 -4.04
N CYS A 124 10.49 41.44 -3.40
CA CYS A 124 10.48 40.42 -2.34
C CYS A 124 10.09 39.02 -2.85
N SER A 125 10.94 38.02 -2.62
CA SER A 125 10.66 36.61 -2.90
C SER A 125 9.85 35.93 -1.79
N GLY A 126 9.52 34.64 -1.97
CA GLY A 126 8.75 33.88 -0.97
C GLY A 126 9.51 33.69 0.36
N SER A 127 10.82 33.40 0.29
CA SER A 127 11.68 33.17 1.46
C SER A 127 11.95 34.40 2.33
N GLN A 128 11.47 35.57 1.93
CA GLN A 128 11.60 36.84 2.64
C GLN A 128 10.27 37.40 3.15
N LYS A 129 9.13 36.85 2.70
CA LYS A 129 7.80 37.33 3.05
C LYS A 129 7.14 36.42 4.07
N ASP A 130 6.34 37.04 4.92
CA ASP A 130 5.54 36.42 5.98
C ASP A 130 4.22 37.21 5.97
N THR A 131 3.23 36.68 5.26
CA THR A 131 2.00 37.41 4.88
C THR A 131 1.04 37.61 6.06
N ASP A 132 0.96 36.67 6.99
CA ASP A 132 0.05 36.71 8.15
C ASP A 132 0.75 37.06 9.49
N SER A 133 2.09 37.12 9.48
CA SER A 133 2.96 37.45 10.62
C SER A 133 3.02 36.38 11.70
N ASP A 134 3.01 35.10 11.30
CA ASP A 134 3.13 33.94 12.19
C ASP A 134 4.58 33.46 12.44
N TYR A 135 5.57 34.11 11.79
CA TYR A 135 7.01 33.81 11.78
C TYR A 135 7.48 32.68 10.84
N VAL A 136 6.61 32.15 10.00
CA VAL A 136 6.94 31.23 8.89
C VAL A 136 6.84 31.98 7.56
N THR A 137 7.70 31.66 6.60
CA THR A 137 7.78 32.40 5.33
C THR A 137 6.85 31.82 4.27
N ASP A 138 6.32 32.68 3.38
CA ASP A 138 5.33 32.36 2.33
C ASP A 138 5.73 31.17 1.42
N ASP A 139 7.01 30.80 1.36
CA ASP A 139 7.54 29.69 0.56
C ASP A 139 7.46 28.31 1.24
N ILE A 140 7.35 28.27 2.57
CA ILE A 140 7.26 27.04 3.38
C ILE A 140 6.00 26.97 4.25
N ASP A 141 5.26 28.08 4.37
CA ASP A 141 3.96 28.16 5.03
C ASP A 141 2.86 27.47 4.21
N GLN A 142 2.16 26.52 4.85
CA GLN A 142 1.01 25.81 4.31
C GLN A 142 -0.33 26.45 4.72
N CYS A 143 -0.30 27.39 5.65
CA CYS A 143 -1.44 27.84 6.43
C CYS A 143 -1.78 29.33 6.36
N SER A 144 -1.09 30.17 5.57
CA SER A 144 -1.34 31.53 4.98
C SER A 144 -2.29 32.58 5.60
N GLN A 145 -3.05 32.24 6.63
CA GLN A 145 -4.00 33.05 7.39
C GLN A 145 -4.13 32.54 8.84
N THR A 146 -3.01 32.25 9.48
CA THR A 146 -2.94 31.90 10.89
C THR A 146 -3.29 33.10 11.79
N GLU A 147 -3.95 32.84 12.92
CA GLU A 147 -4.33 33.91 13.85
C GLU A 147 -3.09 34.52 14.51
N ALA A 148 -2.90 35.84 14.34
CA ALA A 148 -1.73 36.56 14.85
C ALA A 148 -1.48 36.33 16.36
N GLY A 149 -0.38 35.63 16.66
CA GLY A 149 0.02 35.25 18.01
C GLY A 149 -0.43 33.87 18.48
N ALA A 150 -1.03 33.06 17.59
CA ALA A 150 -1.11 31.61 17.76
C ALA A 150 0.30 30.99 17.83
N SER A 151 0.39 29.78 18.38
CA SER A 151 1.59 28.95 18.24
C SER A 151 1.44 28.11 16.97
N VAL A 152 2.45 28.17 16.11
CA VAL A 152 2.50 27.42 14.86
C VAL A 152 3.57 26.34 14.90
N ASP A 153 3.45 25.36 14.03
CA ASP A 153 4.48 24.35 13.79
C ASP A 153 5.49 24.81 12.72
N ALA A 154 6.24 23.87 12.15
CA ALA A 154 7.30 24.16 11.20
C ALA A 154 6.80 24.57 9.80
N VAL A 155 5.49 24.50 9.53
CA VAL A 155 4.86 24.83 8.24
C VAL A 155 3.75 25.89 8.38
N GLY A 156 3.81 26.71 9.44
CA GLY A 156 2.88 27.84 9.67
C GLY A 156 1.51 27.43 10.22
N CYS A 157 1.26 26.13 10.43
CA CYS A 157 -0.04 25.67 10.87
C CYS A 157 -0.19 25.70 12.39
N SER A 158 -1.24 26.37 12.87
CA SER A 158 -1.65 26.26 14.27
C SER A 158 -2.46 24.98 14.53
N GLU A 159 -2.55 24.56 15.80
CA GLU A 159 -3.39 23.41 16.22
C GLU A 159 -4.87 23.54 15.78
N ALA A 160 -5.36 24.74 15.49
CA ALA A 160 -6.72 24.99 15.04
C ALA A 160 -6.88 25.00 13.50
N GLN A 161 -5.79 24.80 12.75
CA GLN A 161 -5.76 24.75 11.29
C GLN A 161 -5.25 23.42 10.73
N ARG A 162 -4.51 22.62 11.52
CA ARG A 162 -3.94 21.36 11.04
C ARG A 162 -5.02 20.34 10.68
N ASP A 163 -4.78 19.70 9.55
CA ASP A 163 -5.48 18.60 8.91
C ASP A 163 -4.34 17.74 8.35
N SER A 164 -4.00 16.65 9.04
CA SER A 164 -2.73 15.93 8.86
C SER A 164 -2.74 14.90 7.72
N ASP A 165 -3.89 14.35 7.36
CA ASP A 165 -4.06 13.42 6.23
C ASP A 165 -4.70 14.07 5.00
N GLY A 166 -5.32 15.25 5.15
CA GLY A 166 -5.90 16.05 4.09
C GLY A 166 -7.33 15.64 3.72
N ASP A 167 -8.05 14.93 4.60
CA ASP A 167 -9.42 14.49 4.34
C ASP A 167 -10.46 15.65 4.37
N GLY A 168 -10.11 16.76 5.04
CA GLY A 168 -10.93 17.97 5.19
C GLY A 168 -11.50 18.19 6.60
N VAL A 169 -11.29 17.26 7.51
CA VAL A 169 -11.51 17.38 8.96
C VAL A 169 -10.19 17.74 9.63
N LYS A 170 -10.25 18.38 10.80
CA LYS A 170 -9.04 18.87 11.50
C LYS A 170 -8.61 17.90 12.56
N ASP A 171 -7.30 17.78 12.81
CA ASP A 171 -6.68 16.97 13.89
C ASP A 171 -7.36 17.04 15.27
N ILE A 172 -8.07 18.13 15.58
CA ILE A 172 -8.75 18.37 16.87
C ILE A 172 -10.19 17.83 16.91
N ASP A 173 -10.80 17.65 15.75
CA ASP A 173 -12.18 17.16 15.54
C ASP A 173 -12.19 15.78 14.83
N ASP A 174 -11.03 15.29 14.36
CA ASP A 174 -10.80 14.02 13.66
C ASP A 174 -10.40 12.88 14.62
N ASP A 175 -11.17 11.79 14.61
CA ASP A 175 -10.93 10.55 15.37
C ASP A 175 -10.14 9.50 14.55
N CYS A 176 -9.92 9.71 13.24
CA CYS A 176 -9.41 8.74 12.27
C CYS A 176 -8.08 9.05 11.55
N ALA A 177 -7.44 10.22 11.69
CA ALA A 177 -6.01 10.59 11.52
C ALA A 177 -5.13 10.03 10.35
N ASN A 178 -5.62 9.14 9.50
CA ASN A 178 -4.96 8.57 8.31
C ASN A 178 -6.00 8.24 7.21
N THR A 179 -7.13 8.93 7.18
CA THR A 179 -8.18 8.72 6.18
C THR A 179 -7.69 9.21 4.81
N PRO A 180 -7.88 8.46 3.72
CA PRO A 180 -7.33 8.85 2.42
C PRO A 180 -7.94 10.15 1.88
N ILE A 181 -7.10 11.11 1.49
CA ILE A 181 -7.51 12.37 0.88
C ILE A 181 -8.53 12.17 -0.27
N GLY A 182 -9.72 12.76 -0.10
CA GLY A 182 -10.81 12.70 -1.06
C GLY A 182 -11.76 11.51 -0.91
N THR A 183 -11.60 10.69 0.14
CA THR A 183 -12.67 9.82 0.65
C THR A 183 -13.87 10.66 1.16
N GLU A 184 -15.07 10.09 1.16
CA GLU A 184 -16.25 10.70 1.78
C GLU A 184 -16.24 10.35 3.28
N VAL A 185 -16.07 11.37 4.13
CA VAL A 185 -15.86 11.25 5.58
C VAL A 185 -16.97 11.91 6.39
N GLY A 186 -17.11 11.48 7.64
CA GLY A 186 -18.03 12.07 8.62
C GLY A 186 -17.59 13.43 9.19
N ASP A 187 -18.34 13.92 10.18
CA ASP A 187 -17.93 15.09 10.99
C ASP A 187 -16.72 14.76 11.90
N ASP A 188 -16.30 13.49 11.97
CA ASP A 188 -15.28 12.88 12.82
C ASP A 188 -14.04 12.38 12.05
N GLY A 189 -13.91 12.70 10.75
CA GLY A 189 -12.77 12.31 9.90
C GLY A 189 -12.72 10.82 9.53
N CYS A 190 -13.69 10.02 9.97
CA CYS A 190 -13.76 8.60 9.66
C CYS A 190 -14.51 8.36 8.33
N GLU A 191 -14.12 7.30 7.60
CA GLU A 191 -14.89 6.86 6.42
C GLU A 191 -16.34 6.55 6.83
N VAL A 192 -17.31 6.96 6.02
CA VAL A 192 -18.74 6.74 6.32
C VAL A 192 -19.09 5.25 6.32
N ASP A 193 -19.87 4.82 7.31
CA ASP A 193 -20.51 3.51 7.46
C ASP A 193 -22.01 3.79 7.71
N GLU A 194 -22.91 3.45 6.75
CA GLU A 194 -24.35 3.77 6.86
C GLU A 194 -25.09 2.93 7.91
N ASP A 195 -24.62 1.72 8.26
CA ASP A 195 -25.35 0.77 9.11
C ASP A 195 -24.67 0.33 10.43
N ASP A 196 -23.49 0.89 10.71
CA ASP A 196 -22.65 0.66 11.89
C ASP A 196 -22.18 -0.81 12.04
N ASP A 197 -21.97 -1.55 10.94
CA ASP A 197 -21.46 -2.94 10.99
C ASP A 197 -19.92 -3.04 11.12
N GLY A 198 -19.20 -1.95 10.82
CA GLY A 198 -17.75 -1.85 10.90
C GLY A 198 -17.00 -2.02 9.58
N VAL A 199 -17.70 -2.10 8.45
CA VAL A 199 -17.12 -2.03 7.10
C VAL A 199 -17.57 -0.72 6.41
N PRO A 200 -16.64 0.20 6.05
CA PRO A 200 -17.01 1.45 5.41
C PRO A 200 -17.76 1.28 4.08
N ASP A 201 -18.65 2.22 3.77
CA ASP A 201 -19.47 2.29 2.54
C ASP A 201 -18.64 2.09 1.26
N SER A 202 -17.37 2.51 1.27
CA SER A 202 -16.40 2.41 0.18
C SER A 202 -16.08 0.95 -0.21
N ASP A 203 -16.01 0.06 0.77
CA ASP A 203 -15.62 -1.37 0.66
C ASP A 203 -16.79 -2.34 0.97
N ASP A 204 -17.95 -1.81 1.37
CA ASP A 204 -19.15 -2.58 1.72
C ASP A 204 -20.06 -2.88 0.51
N ASP A 205 -20.23 -4.18 0.21
CA ASP A 205 -21.13 -4.74 -0.81
C ASP A 205 -22.61 -4.71 -0.34
N CYS A 206 -22.86 -4.54 0.96
CA CYS A 206 -24.02 -5.03 1.68
C CYS A 206 -24.79 -4.03 2.58
N ARG A 207 -24.31 -2.78 2.80
CA ARG A 207 -24.88 -1.46 3.21
C ARG A 207 -26.18 -1.30 4.02
N GLN A 208 -26.92 -2.39 4.27
CA GLN A 208 -28.14 -2.46 5.05
C GLN A 208 -28.19 -3.79 5.80
N THR A 209 -27.06 -4.14 6.41
CA THR A 209 -26.93 -5.18 7.42
C THR A 209 -27.71 -4.80 8.68
N ASN A 210 -28.23 -5.79 9.39
CA ASN A 210 -28.93 -5.56 10.65
C ASN A 210 -27.91 -5.31 11.76
N ALA A 211 -27.97 -4.12 12.38
CA ALA A 211 -27.11 -3.71 13.49
C ALA A 211 -26.80 -4.83 14.51
N GLY A 212 -25.52 -5.17 14.65
CA GLY A 212 -25.02 -6.23 15.52
C GLY A 212 -25.06 -7.65 14.93
N ALA A 213 -25.29 -7.80 13.63
CA ALA A 213 -24.94 -9.01 12.89
C ALA A 213 -23.42 -9.22 12.88
N VAL A 214 -22.98 -10.44 12.55
CA VAL A 214 -21.57 -10.71 12.24
C VAL A 214 -21.44 -10.73 10.73
N VAL A 215 -20.53 -9.94 10.20
CA VAL A 215 -20.29 -9.77 8.76
C VAL A 215 -18.94 -10.29 8.32
N ASP A 216 -18.82 -10.56 7.03
CA ASP A 216 -17.54 -10.80 6.37
C ASP A 216 -16.80 -9.47 6.08
N ASN A 217 -15.68 -9.56 5.37
CA ASN A 217 -14.85 -8.39 5.04
C ASN A 217 -15.42 -7.49 3.91
N ARG A 218 -16.70 -7.65 3.57
CA ARG A 218 -17.44 -6.90 2.55
C ARG A 218 -18.79 -6.39 3.09
N GLY A 219 -18.94 -6.32 4.42
CA GLY A 219 -20.16 -5.95 5.14
C GLY A 219 -21.31 -6.95 5.00
N CYS A 220 -21.07 -8.15 4.44
CA CYS A 220 -22.14 -9.11 4.19
C CYS A 220 -22.28 -10.11 5.33
N ALA A 221 -23.45 -10.16 5.97
CA ALA A 221 -23.84 -11.25 6.86
C ALA A 221 -24.24 -12.53 6.08
N ASP A 222 -24.31 -13.67 6.77
CA ASP A 222 -24.68 -14.96 6.18
C ASP A 222 -26.08 -14.96 5.51
N TYR A 223 -27.04 -14.17 6.00
CA TYR A 223 -28.38 -14.08 5.40
C TYR A 223 -28.44 -13.14 4.17
N GLN A 224 -27.36 -12.40 3.88
CA GLN A 224 -27.16 -11.59 2.67
C GLN A 224 -26.27 -12.28 1.64
N SER A 225 -25.55 -13.34 2.04
CA SER A 225 -24.51 -13.99 1.23
C SER A 225 -24.97 -15.33 0.65
N ASP A 226 -24.66 -15.56 -0.62
CA ASP A 226 -24.80 -16.85 -1.32
C ASP A 226 -23.41 -17.24 -1.85
N SER A 227 -22.75 -18.18 -1.15
CA SER A 227 -21.33 -18.48 -1.38
C SER A 227 -21.06 -19.32 -2.63
N ASP A 228 -21.98 -20.21 -2.99
CA ASP A 228 -21.82 -21.14 -4.12
C ASP A 228 -22.69 -20.79 -5.35
N ASN A 229 -23.54 -19.77 -5.21
CA ASN A 229 -24.41 -19.19 -6.23
C ASN A 229 -25.52 -20.16 -6.71
N ASP A 230 -26.06 -20.96 -5.79
CA ASP A 230 -27.20 -21.85 -6.04
C ASP A 230 -28.59 -21.17 -5.85
N ASN A 231 -28.62 -19.91 -5.37
CA ASN A 231 -29.79 -19.10 -5.00
C ASN A 231 -30.38 -19.38 -3.60
N VAL A 232 -29.63 -20.02 -2.69
CA VAL A 232 -29.95 -20.19 -1.27
C VAL A 232 -28.88 -19.47 -0.45
N MET A 233 -29.29 -18.64 0.52
CA MET A 233 -28.36 -17.86 1.34
C MET A 233 -27.69 -18.75 2.40
N ASN A 234 -26.45 -18.44 2.78
CA ASN A 234 -25.63 -19.22 3.72
C ASN A 234 -26.37 -19.53 5.04
N ASP A 235 -27.21 -18.62 5.55
CA ASP A 235 -27.93 -18.80 6.82
C ASP A 235 -29.00 -19.92 6.79
N ILE A 236 -29.47 -20.28 5.60
CA ILE A 236 -30.49 -21.31 5.36
C ILE A 236 -30.01 -22.47 4.47
N ASP A 237 -28.76 -22.46 4.06
CA ASP A 237 -28.13 -23.50 3.24
C ASP A 237 -27.43 -24.57 4.11
N ASP A 238 -27.75 -25.84 3.89
CA ASP A 238 -27.07 -26.99 4.52
C ASP A 238 -25.88 -27.49 3.69
N CYS A 239 -25.70 -26.99 2.46
CA CYS A 239 -24.99 -27.63 1.38
C CYS A 239 -24.04 -26.69 0.60
N ALA A 240 -23.41 -25.72 1.28
CA ALA A 240 -22.58 -24.57 0.83
C ALA A 240 -21.41 -24.76 -0.17
N ASN A 241 -21.40 -25.83 -0.96
CA ASN A 241 -20.51 -26.08 -2.10
C ASN A 241 -21.28 -26.79 -3.24
N THR A 242 -22.58 -26.53 -3.38
CA THR A 242 -23.41 -27.00 -4.47
C THR A 242 -22.96 -26.38 -5.79
N VAL A 243 -23.02 -27.14 -6.89
CA VAL A 243 -22.58 -26.62 -8.19
C VAL A 243 -23.59 -25.60 -8.71
N ALA A 244 -23.18 -24.34 -8.81
CA ALA A 244 -23.96 -23.23 -9.35
C ALA A 244 -24.80 -23.60 -10.58
N GLY A 245 -26.10 -23.33 -10.52
CA GLY A 245 -27.05 -23.64 -11.59
C GLY A 245 -27.52 -25.10 -11.68
N THR A 246 -27.19 -25.95 -10.69
CA THR A 246 -27.94 -27.19 -10.44
C THR A 246 -29.30 -26.88 -9.80
N SER A 247 -30.21 -27.87 -9.81
CA SER A 247 -31.52 -27.72 -9.16
C SER A 247 -31.39 -28.17 -7.70
N VAL A 248 -31.64 -27.24 -6.77
CA VAL A 248 -31.49 -27.45 -5.33
C VAL A 248 -32.83 -27.48 -4.61
N ASN A 249 -32.87 -28.06 -3.41
CA ASN A 249 -34.03 -28.01 -2.53
C ASN A 249 -34.09 -26.66 -1.77
N THR A 250 -35.00 -26.52 -0.80
CA THR A 250 -35.14 -25.28 0.01
C THR A 250 -34.06 -25.11 1.08
N ARG A 251 -32.98 -25.91 1.03
CA ARG A 251 -31.83 -25.94 1.95
C ARG A 251 -30.49 -26.04 1.17
N GLY A 252 -30.49 -25.60 -0.09
CA GLY A 252 -29.33 -25.60 -1.00
C GLY A 252 -28.78 -26.96 -1.44
N CYS A 253 -29.36 -28.07 -0.97
CA CYS A 253 -28.90 -29.40 -1.36
C CYS A 253 -29.47 -29.84 -2.71
N ALA A 254 -28.58 -30.06 -3.68
CA ALA A 254 -28.89 -30.77 -4.92
C ALA A 254 -29.16 -32.27 -4.68
N ASP A 255 -29.80 -32.94 -5.65
CA ASP A 255 -30.15 -34.38 -5.57
C ASP A 255 -28.95 -35.31 -5.26
N TYR A 256 -27.72 -34.93 -5.61
CA TYR A 256 -26.50 -35.73 -5.38
C TYR A 256 -25.78 -35.44 -4.05
N GLN A 257 -26.29 -34.48 -3.26
CA GLN A 257 -25.77 -34.07 -1.95
C GLN A 257 -26.68 -34.47 -0.80
N ARG A 258 -27.90 -34.96 -1.08
CA ARG A 258 -28.82 -35.43 -0.06
C ARG A 258 -28.48 -36.84 0.39
N ASP A 259 -28.64 -37.05 1.68
CA ASP A 259 -28.56 -38.30 2.41
C ASP A 259 -29.76 -38.22 3.37
N SER A 260 -30.84 -38.93 3.03
CA SER A 260 -32.17 -38.68 3.60
C SER A 260 -32.42 -39.42 4.91
N ASP A 261 -31.65 -40.47 5.22
CA ASP A 261 -31.71 -41.20 6.49
C ASP A 261 -30.45 -41.06 7.37
N GLY A 262 -29.33 -40.59 6.81
CA GLY A 262 -28.10 -40.24 7.52
C GLY A 262 -27.09 -41.38 7.67
N ASP A 263 -27.16 -42.43 6.83
CA ASP A 263 -26.24 -43.58 6.90
C ASP A 263 -24.83 -43.26 6.35
N GLY A 264 -24.70 -42.23 5.50
CA GLY A 264 -23.47 -41.80 4.83
C GLY A 264 -23.41 -42.09 3.32
N THR A 265 -24.45 -42.69 2.76
CA THR A 265 -24.67 -42.93 1.34
C THR A 265 -25.68 -41.90 0.82
N PHE A 266 -25.32 -41.20 -0.27
CA PHE A 266 -26.22 -40.19 -0.84
C PHE A 266 -27.38 -40.83 -1.61
N ASP A 267 -28.56 -40.19 -1.60
CA ASP A 267 -29.80 -40.58 -2.31
C ASP A 267 -29.59 -41.03 -3.77
N ASP A 268 -28.54 -40.53 -4.45
CA ASP A 268 -28.23 -40.83 -5.86
C ASP A 268 -27.44 -42.13 -6.07
N LYS A 269 -26.99 -42.77 -4.98
CA LYS A 269 -26.17 -44.00 -4.94
C LYS A 269 -26.70 -45.06 -3.99
N ASP A 270 -27.65 -44.70 -3.15
CA ASP A 270 -28.33 -45.59 -2.22
C ASP A 270 -29.54 -46.27 -2.91
N ASP A 271 -29.63 -47.59 -2.80
CA ASP A 271 -30.78 -48.37 -3.29
C ASP A 271 -31.96 -48.38 -2.29
N PHE A 272 -31.73 -47.96 -1.03
CA PHE A 272 -32.72 -47.82 0.06
C PHE A 272 -32.73 -46.43 0.77
N PRO A 273 -32.91 -45.27 0.08
CA PRO A 273 -32.71 -43.90 0.62
C PRO A 273 -33.52 -43.41 1.85
N GLU A 274 -34.23 -44.27 2.56
CA GLU A 274 -35.04 -43.94 3.74
C GLU A 274 -34.88 -45.02 4.86
N ASP A 275 -33.90 -45.93 4.77
CA ASP A 275 -33.65 -47.04 5.70
C ASP A 275 -32.16 -47.13 6.11
N PRO A 276 -31.74 -46.47 7.21
CA PRO A 276 -30.33 -46.22 7.55
C PRO A 276 -29.55 -47.46 8.04
N ASP A 277 -30.12 -48.65 7.86
CA ASP A 277 -29.47 -49.95 8.10
C ASP A 277 -28.96 -50.60 6.79
N PHE A 278 -29.30 -50.09 5.60
CA PHE A 278 -29.07 -50.72 4.28
C PHE A 278 -28.70 -49.72 3.16
N ASP A 279 -27.70 -50.04 2.31
CA ASP A 279 -27.18 -49.12 1.28
C ASP A 279 -27.13 -49.70 -0.16
N THR A 280 -27.15 -51.03 -0.33
CA THR A 280 -26.76 -51.67 -1.60
C THR A 280 -27.70 -52.82 -2.00
N ASP A 281 -28.30 -52.75 -3.18
CA ASP A 281 -28.99 -53.87 -3.85
C ASP A 281 -28.36 -54.12 -5.24
N THR A 282 -27.38 -55.01 -5.31
CA THR A 282 -26.62 -55.28 -6.54
C THR A 282 -27.49 -55.79 -7.71
N ASP A 283 -28.67 -56.37 -7.46
CA ASP A 283 -29.48 -57.00 -8.51
C ASP A 283 -30.92 -56.47 -8.70
N GLY A 284 -31.40 -55.63 -7.78
CA GLY A 284 -32.65 -54.89 -7.87
C GLY A 284 -33.89 -55.70 -7.46
N ASP A 285 -33.73 -56.67 -6.56
CA ASP A 285 -34.77 -57.55 -6.00
C ASP A 285 -35.52 -56.90 -4.82
N GLY A 286 -34.95 -55.86 -4.21
CA GLY A 286 -35.48 -55.11 -3.06
C GLY A 286 -35.03 -55.68 -1.71
N VAL A 287 -33.89 -56.38 -1.68
CA VAL A 287 -33.27 -56.93 -0.47
C VAL A 287 -31.78 -56.64 -0.49
N ASP A 288 -31.28 -55.98 0.57
CA ASP A 288 -29.89 -55.55 0.69
C ASP A 288 -28.85 -56.70 0.63
N ASP A 289 -27.71 -56.40 -0.01
CA ASP A 289 -26.58 -57.30 -0.26
C ASP A 289 -26.02 -57.97 1.02
N SER A 290 -26.18 -57.35 2.20
CA SER A 290 -25.69 -57.87 3.48
C SER A 290 -26.60 -58.92 4.10
N VAL A 291 -27.90 -58.87 3.78
CA VAL A 291 -28.94 -59.80 4.28
C VAL A 291 -29.41 -60.81 3.23
N ASP A 292 -29.16 -60.56 1.95
CA ASP A 292 -29.47 -61.51 0.88
C ASP A 292 -28.52 -62.73 0.84
N ALA A 293 -29.11 -63.91 0.62
CA ALA A 293 -28.42 -65.15 0.36
C ALA A 293 -27.88 -65.28 -1.07
N TYR A 294 -28.36 -64.51 -2.06
CA TYR A 294 -27.91 -64.55 -3.45
C TYR A 294 -27.77 -63.16 -4.12
N PRO A 295 -26.88 -62.24 -3.67
CA PRO A 295 -26.85 -60.80 -4.06
C PRO A 295 -26.46 -60.45 -5.51
N LYS A 296 -26.79 -61.32 -6.49
CA LYS A 296 -26.52 -61.26 -7.93
C LYS A 296 -27.55 -62.08 -8.75
N ASP A 297 -28.66 -62.51 -8.15
CA ASP A 297 -29.74 -63.31 -8.74
C ASP A 297 -31.11 -62.82 -8.25
N ALA A 298 -31.60 -61.74 -8.89
CA ALA A 298 -32.85 -61.00 -8.62
C ALA A 298 -34.18 -61.80 -8.69
N LEU A 299 -34.09 -63.13 -8.67
CA LEU A 299 -35.20 -64.07 -8.58
C LEU A 299 -35.17 -64.85 -7.25
N ARG A 300 -34.22 -64.58 -6.35
CA ARG A 300 -33.83 -65.50 -5.26
C ARG A 300 -33.30 -64.85 -3.97
N SER A 301 -34.02 -63.95 -3.31
CA SER A 301 -33.59 -63.40 -2.00
C SER A 301 -33.53 -64.36 -0.78
N SER A 302 -33.74 -65.68 -0.93
CA SER A 302 -33.73 -66.61 0.22
C SER A 302 -33.30 -68.05 -0.07
N LEU A 303 -32.72 -68.70 0.94
CA LEU A 303 -32.33 -70.11 0.89
C LEU A 303 -33.55 -71.03 0.82
N GLU A 304 -33.66 -71.81 -0.26
CA GLU A 304 -34.65 -72.88 -0.36
C GLU A 304 -34.37 -73.97 0.68
N GLU A 305 -35.11 -73.98 1.80
CA GLU A 305 -35.12 -75.14 2.69
C GLU A 305 -35.65 -76.37 1.94
N SER A 306 -34.71 -77.24 1.55
CA SER A 306 -35.02 -78.52 0.92
C SER A 306 -35.84 -79.39 1.88
N SER A 307 -37.16 -79.39 1.71
CA SER A 307 -38.14 -80.09 2.56
C SER A 307 -38.11 -81.61 2.36
N GLY A 308 -36.96 -82.23 2.61
CA GLY A 308 -36.72 -83.68 2.53
C GLY A 308 -36.88 -84.42 3.87
N THR A 309 -36.97 -83.71 4.99
CA THR A 309 -36.83 -84.29 6.33
C THR A 309 -38.15 -84.84 6.92
N LEU A 310 -39.32 -84.46 6.38
CA LEU A 310 -40.62 -84.79 6.99
C LEU A 310 -41.04 -86.27 6.87
N MET A 311 -40.35 -87.09 6.06
CA MET A 311 -40.82 -88.45 5.73
C MET A 311 -40.40 -89.56 6.71
N PHE A 312 -39.46 -89.31 7.63
CA PHE A 312 -38.89 -90.38 8.49
C PHE A 312 -39.48 -90.46 9.91
N VAL A 313 -40.19 -89.44 10.38
CA VAL A 313 -40.73 -89.40 11.76
C VAL A 313 -41.97 -90.30 11.94
N SER A 314 -42.72 -90.58 10.87
CA SER A 314 -43.99 -91.31 10.93
C SER A 314 -43.87 -92.83 11.19
N VAL A 315 -42.74 -93.45 10.85
CA VAL A 315 -42.55 -94.91 10.98
C VAL A 315 -42.17 -95.32 12.41
N GLY A 316 -41.36 -94.50 13.11
CA GLY A 316 -40.90 -94.82 14.47
C GLY A 316 -42.02 -94.82 15.52
N VAL A 317 -43.00 -93.92 15.38
CA VAL A 317 -44.11 -93.76 16.34
C VAL A 317 -45.07 -94.95 16.31
N ILE A 318 -45.30 -95.55 15.13
CA ILE A 318 -46.25 -96.67 14.96
C ILE A 318 -45.72 -97.97 15.62
N ILE A 319 -44.40 -98.17 15.61
CA ILE A 319 -43.75 -99.34 16.25
C ILE A 319 -43.83 -99.22 17.79
N ALA A 320 -43.65 -98.03 18.36
CA ALA A 320 -43.74 -97.80 19.80
C ALA A 320 -45.15 -98.08 20.37
N ILE A 321 -46.20 -97.67 19.65
CA ILE A 321 -47.59 -97.81 20.10
C ILE A 321 -48.03 -99.28 20.16
N THR A 322 -47.58 -100.12 19.23
CA THR A 322 -47.94 -101.56 19.22
C THR A 322 -47.24 -102.37 20.30
N ALA A 323 -46.05 -101.97 20.75
CA ALA A 323 -45.36 -102.59 21.88
C ALA A 323 -45.96 -102.16 23.25
N GLY A 324 -46.37 -100.91 23.40
CA GLY A 324 -46.89 -100.37 24.66
C GLY A 324 -48.21 -101.00 25.14
N VAL A 325 -49.10 -101.38 24.21
CA VAL A 325 -50.43 -101.94 24.55
C VAL A 325 -50.34 -103.34 25.18
N LEU A 326 -49.28 -104.11 24.93
CA LEU A 326 -49.12 -105.44 25.53
C LEU A 326 -48.64 -105.40 27.00
N PHE A 327 -48.03 -104.30 27.43
CA PHE A 327 -47.45 -104.16 28.78
C PHE A 327 -48.45 -103.61 29.81
N PHE A 328 -49.54 -102.96 29.36
CA PHE A 328 -50.50 -102.27 30.22
C PHE A 328 -51.59 -103.18 30.85
N VAL A 329 -51.58 -104.48 30.58
CA VAL A 329 -52.65 -105.42 30.99
C VAL A 329 -52.36 -106.15 32.33
N LEU A 330 -51.17 -106.00 32.93
CA LEU A 330 -50.80 -106.66 34.18
C LEU A 330 -50.14 -105.71 35.20
N GLY A 331 -50.95 -105.04 36.04
CA GLY A 331 -50.43 -104.38 37.25
C GLY A 331 -51.21 -103.16 37.71
N ARG A 332 -52.30 -103.36 38.46
CA ARG A 332 -52.87 -102.31 39.33
C ARG A 332 -52.21 -102.42 40.70
N LYS A 333 -51.80 -101.29 41.31
CA LYS A 333 -52.24 -100.95 42.67
C LYS A 333 -52.03 -99.45 42.99
N ASP A 334 -52.88 -98.99 43.89
CA ASP A 334 -53.20 -97.63 44.31
C ASP A 334 -52.30 -97.12 45.46
N GLU A 335 -52.15 -95.80 45.62
CA GLU A 335 -52.58 -94.97 46.79
C GLU A 335 -51.84 -93.61 46.90
N ASP A 336 -52.35 -92.73 47.77
CA ASP A 336 -52.30 -91.27 47.66
C ASP A 336 -51.11 -90.52 48.33
N GLY A 337 -50.97 -89.23 47.94
CA GLY A 337 -50.32 -88.17 48.74
C GLY A 337 -49.22 -87.37 48.01
N VAL A 338 -48.92 -86.10 48.35
CA VAL A 338 -49.64 -85.11 49.18
C VAL A 338 -49.04 -83.71 48.93
N SER A 339 -49.81 -82.62 49.06
CA SER A 339 -49.37 -81.20 49.11
C SER A 339 -48.64 -80.64 47.86
N ALA A 340 -48.50 -79.32 47.63
CA ALA A 340 -49.04 -78.11 48.27
C ALA A 340 -49.52 -77.14 47.17
N GLY A 341 -50.50 -76.27 47.42
CA GLY A 341 -50.21 -74.91 47.87
C GLY A 341 -50.11 -73.94 46.68
N ALA A 342 -51.24 -73.46 46.16
CA ALA A 342 -51.33 -72.59 44.99
C ALA A 342 -52.09 -71.30 45.28
N GLY A 343 -51.55 -70.19 44.79
CA GLY A 343 -52.18 -68.87 44.77
C GLY A 343 -52.12 -68.10 46.11
N LEU A 344 -52.02 -66.78 46.11
CA LEU A 344 -51.72 -65.79 45.07
C LEU A 344 -51.08 -64.60 45.80
N ASP A 345 -50.19 -63.85 45.16
CA ASP A 345 -50.31 -62.38 45.15
C ASP A 345 -49.39 -61.77 44.09
N ALA A 346 -49.81 -60.62 43.57
CA ALA A 346 -49.19 -59.93 42.45
C ALA A 346 -48.12 -58.92 42.89
N SER A 347 -47.44 -58.33 41.88
CA SER A 347 -46.52 -57.18 41.89
C SER A 347 -45.06 -57.54 41.65
N SER A 348 -44.63 -57.37 40.39
CA SER A 348 -43.23 -57.09 40.04
C SER A 348 -43.16 -56.46 38.64
N GLU A 349 -43.26 -55.14 38.57
CA GLU A 349 -42.73 -54.38 37.43
C GLU A 349 -41.21 -54.27 37.60
N ALA A 350 -40.44 -54.52 36.54
CA ALA A 350 -39.03 -54.12 36.44
C ALA A 350 -38.51 -54.25 35.00
N MET A 351 -37.47 -53.46 34.72
CA MET A 351 -36.66 -53.40 33.48
C MET A 351 -37.34 -52.62 32.34
N PHE A 352 -36.67 -51.66 31.69
CA PHE A 352 -35.22 -51.42 31.59
C PHE A 352 -34.86 -49.91 31.57
N SER A 353 -33.60 -49.58 31.86
CA SER A 353 -32.90 -48.27 31.99
C SER A 353 -33.47 -47.02 31.29
N GLY A 354 -33.23 -45.79 31.77
CA GLY A 354 -32.42 -45.35 32.92
C GLY A 354 -32.26 -43.81 32.96
N GLU A 355 -31.80 -43.25 34.08
CA GLU A 355 -31.61 -41.81 34.28
C GLU A 355 -30.25 -41.48 34.91
N SER A 356 -29.86 -40.20 34.77
CA SER A 356 -29.03 -39.39 35.69
C SER A 356 -27.50 -39.25 35.47
N LEU A 357 -27.15 -38.03 35.05
CA LEU A 357 -26.14 -37.10 35.61
C LEU A 357 -24.61 -37.37 35.55
N GLU A 358 -23.93 -36.34 35.02
CA GLU A 358 -22.76 -35.63 35.58
C GLU A 358 -21.40 -36.36 35.81
N ASP A 359 -20.49 -36.09 34.85
CA ASP A 359 -19.20 -35.36 35.04
C ASP A 359 -17.96 -36.03 35.71
N MET A 360 -16.79 -35.45 35.39
CA MET A 360 -15.42 -35.63 35.92
C MET A 360 -14.64 -36.89 35.48
N SER A 361 -13.35 -36.84 35.09
CA SER A 361 -12.43 -35.73 34.80
C SER A 361 -11.12 -36.28 34.17
N MET A 362 -10.31 -35.43 33.54
CA MET A 362 -8.85 -35.35 33.81
C MET A 362 -8.30 -33.99 33.36
N ALA A 363 -7.41 -33.42 34.17
CA ALA A 363 -6.78 -32.12 33.93
C ALA A 363 -5.33 -32.26 33.43
N THR A 364 -4.78 -31.19 32.83
CA THR A 364 -3.49 -30.59 33.26
C THR A 364 -3.45 -29.11 32.84
N ALA A 365 -2.87 -28.28 33.71
CA ALA A 365 -2.70 -26.81 33.69
C ALA A 365 -2.19 -26.19 32.36
N VAL A 366 -2.29 -24.87 32.07
CA VAL A 366 -2.33 -23.63 32.89
C VAL A 366 -3.23 -22.57 32.20
N GLY A 367 -3.89 -21.58 32.85
CA GLY A 367 -4.05 -21.34 34.30
C GLY A 367 -3.89 -19.89 34.82
N ALA A 368 -4.28 -18.83 34.08
CA ALA A 368 -4.26 -17.42 34.56
C ALA A 368 -5.63 -16.95 35.07
N SER A 369 -5.65 -16.24 36.22
CA SER A 369 -6.87 -15.70 36.84
C SER A 369 -6.98 -14.18 36.63
N ALA A 370 -8.21 -13.68 36.51
CA ALA A 370 -8.52 -12.26 36.33
C ALA A 370 -8.17 -11.38 37.55
N VAL A 371 -8.20 -10.05 37.35
CA VAL A 371 -9.12 -9.08 38.02
C VAL A 371 -8.56 -7.63 38.04
N GLN A 372 -9.42 -6.66 37.68
CA GLN A 372 -9.43 -5.21 37.96
C GLN A 372 -8.32 -4.27 37.43
N GLU A 373 -8.74 -3.40 36.51
CA GLU A 373 -8.76 -1.93 36.63
C GLU A 373 -8.13 -1.32 37.91
N SER A 374 -7.03 -0.58 37.75
CA SER A 374 -6.76 0.62 38.56
C SER A 374 -5.82 1.62 37.87
N LYS A 375 -6.22 2.88 37.96
CA LYS A 375 -5.52 4.13 37.61
C LYS A 375 -4.28 4.36 38.49
N GLU A 376 -3.19 4.93 37.94
CA GLU A 376 -2.29 5.99 38.51
C GLU A 376 -0.90 6.08 37.81
N MET A 377 -0.68 7.14 37.00
CA MET A 377 0.39 8.16 37.07
C MET A 377 1.91 7.83 37.31
N LEU A 378 2.77 8.24 36.34
CA LEU A 378 4.23 8.60 36.38
C LEU A 378 5.26 7.49 36.75
N THR A 379 6.43 7.31 36.09
CA THR A 379 7.54 8.24 35.73
C THR A 379 8.50 7.65 34.66
N GLU A 380 9.41 8.47 34.11
CA GLU A 380 10.53 8.08 33.22
C GLU A 380 11.70 7.40 33.96
N GLU A 381 12.40 6.45 33.30
CA GLU A 381 13.87 6.39 33.07
C GLU A 381 14.35 4.95 32.69
N ASP A 382 15.40 4.90 31.86
CA ASP A 382 16.32 3.79 31.54
C ASP A 382 15.88 2.53 30.75
N PHE A 383 16.07 2.64 29.43
CA PHE A 383 17.11 1.91 28.66
C PHE A 383 17.23 0.36 28.78
N ALA A 384 16.62 -0.36 27.83
CA ALA A 384 17.23 -1.51 27.15
C ALA A 384 16.37 -1.95 25.94
N VAL A 385 16.78 -1.59 24.71
CA VAL A 385 16.17 -2.09 23.47
C VAL A 385 16.99 -3.26 22.93
N GLU A 386 16.38 -4.44 22.86
CA GLU A 386 16.92 -5.61 22.16
C GLU A 386 16.11 -5.84 20.87
N THR A 387 16.59 -5.20 19.80
CA THR A 387 16.39 -5.50 18.37
C THR A 387 15.09 -6.18 17.91
N GLN A 388 14.27 -5.42 17.16
CA GLN A 388 13.54 -5.96 16.02
C GLN A 388 13.97 -5.23 14.74
N GLU A 389 13.91 -5.93 13.61
CA GLU A 389 14.45 -5.50 12.32
C GLU A 389 13.52 -4.47 11.65
N THR A 390 13.98 -3.22 11.51
CA THR A 390 13.42 -2.25 10.56
C THR A 390 14.33 -2.14 9.34
N GLN A 391 13.74 -2.30 8.15
CA GLN A 391 14.47 -2.16 6.89
C GLN A 391 14.67 -0.68 6.56
N SER A 392 15.80 -0.11 6.99
CA SER A 392 16.20 1.25 6.65
C SER A 392 16.44 1.40 5.14
N THR A 393 15.73 2.32 4.50
CA THR A 393 15.87 2.65 3.07
C THR A 393 17.03 3.62 2.86
N SER A 394 18.27 3.12 2.84
CA SER A 394 19.45 3.94 2.54
C SER A 394 19.35 4.55 1.14
N GLN A 395 19.34 5.88 1.03
CA GLN A 395 19.45 6.55 -0.28
C GLN A 395 20.90 6.48 -0.78
N GLN A 396 21.09 5.88 -1.96
CA GLN A 396 22.39 5.72 -2.62
C GLN A 396 22.38 6.40 -3.99
N TRP A 397 23.42 7.17 -4.30
CA TRP A 397 23.55 7.87 -5.59
C TRP A 397 25.00 7.86 -6.10
N GLN A 398 25.22 8.40 -7.30
CA GLN A 398 26.53 8.52 -7.92
C GLN A 398 26.73 9.96 -8.41
N ASP A 399 27.92 10.54 -8.19
CA ASP A 399 28.24 11.90 -8.64
C ASP A 399 28.82 11.94 -10.07
N GLU A 400 29.03 13.15 -10.60
CA GLU A 400 29.62 13.39 -11.93
C GLU A 400 31.05 12.85 -12.10
N ASN A 401 31.76 12.60 -10.98
CA ASN A 401 33.10 12.02 -10.96
C ASN A 401 33.06 10.48 -10.88
N GLY A 402 31.87 9.89 -10.77
CA GLY A 402 31.65 8.45 -10.68
C GLY A 402 31.80 7.87 -9.27
N VAL A 403 31.90 8.70 -8.23
CA VAL A 403 31.95 8.24 -6.84
C VAL A 403 30.55 7.86 -6.37
N HIS A 404 30.42 6.70 -5.71
CA HIS A 404 29.16 6.28 -5.10
C HIS A 404 29.05 6.85 -3.69
N TRP A 405 27.86 7.32 -3.36
CA TRP A 405 27.51 7.99 -2.10
C TRP A 405 26.31 7.30 -1.46
N THR A 406 26.24 7.36 -0.13
CA THR A 406 25.06 6.97 0.65
C THR A 406 24.86 7.93 1.82
N MET A 407 23.60 8.17 2.18
CA MET A 407 23.22 8.94 3.35
C MET A 407 22.51 8.04 4.36
N ASN A 408 22.95 8.10 5.61
CA ASN A 408 22.30 7.45 6.75
C ASN A 408 21.13 8.31 7.27
N GLU A 409 20.25 7.71 8.07
CA GLU A 409 19.11 8.39 8.72
C GLU A 409 19.53 9.53 9.67
N ASP A 410 20.77 9.54 10.16
CA ASP A 410 21.35 10.62 10.97
C ASP A 410 21.91 11.79 10.13
N GLY A 411 21.72 11.77 8.81
CA GLY A 411 22.26 12.76 7.86
C GLY A 411 23.76 12.61 7.57
N SER A 412 24.44 11.59 8.13
CA SER A 412 25.85 11.35 7.81
C SER A 412 26.01 10.79 6.39
N MET A 413 26.92 11.39 5.62
CA MET A 413 27.26 10.96 4.27
C MET A 413 28.51 10.07 4.26
N LEU A 414 28.47 9.00 3.49
CA LEU A 414 29.61 8.13 3.21
C LEU A 414 29.85 8.03 1.72
N TRP A 415 31.11 7.88 1.32
CA TRP A 415 31.52 7.61 -0.05
C TRP A 415 32.21 6.24 -0.16
N TYR A 416 32.06 5.59 -1.31
CA TYR A 416 32.61 4.25 -1.52
C TYR A 416 34.03 4.29 -2.11
N ASP A 417 35.01 3.76 -1.38
CA ASP A 417 36.39 3.65 -1.88
C ASP A 417 36.61 2.32 -2.63
N ASN A 418 36.73 2.40 -3.95
CA ASN A 418 37.04 1.26 -4.81
C ASN A 418 38.39 0.56 -4.53
N ASN A 419 39.30 1.18 -3.76
CA ASN A 419 40.59 0.56 -3.42
C ASN A 419 40.52 -0.34 -2.17
N THR A 420 39.66 0.00 -1.22
CA THR A 420 39.45 -0.75 0.04
C THR A 420 38.17 -1.58 0.01
N ALA A 421 37.21 -1.25 -0.87
CA ALA A 421 35.86 -1.80 -0.93
C ALA A 421 35.05 -1.52 0.36
N GLU A 422 35.30 -0.36 0.98
CA GLU A 422 34.65 0.10 2.21
C GLU A 422 33.93 1.44 1.99
N TRP A 423 32.86 1.68 2.75
CA TRP A 423 32.18 2.97 2.84
C TRP A 423 32.89 3.84 3.87
N ILE A 424 33.41 4.99 3.44
CA ILE A 424 34.21 5.90 4.27
C ILE A 424 33.34 7.12 4.63
N PRO A 425 33.18 7.46 5.92
CA PRO A 425 32.41 8.63 6.32
C PRO A 425 33.11 9.92 5.88
N LEU A 426 32.31 10.87 5.40
CA LEU A 426 32.78 12.21 5.08
C LEU A 426 33.06 12.97 6.39
N GLN A 427 34.35 13.17 6.70
CA GLN A 427 34.75 14.02 7.82
C GLN A 427 34.44 15.49 7.47
N GLN A 428 33.60 16.13 8.28
CA GLN A 428 33.39 17.58 8.30
C GLN A 428 34.61 18.30 8.91
#